data_AF-A0AAD5TRN8-F1
#
_entry.id   AF-A0AAD5TRN8-F1
#
_cell.length_a   1.000
_cell.length_b   1.000
_cell.length_c   1.000
_cell.angle_alpha   90.00
_cell.angle_beta   90.00
_cell.angle_gamma   90.00
#
_symmetry.space_group_name_H-M   'P 1'
#
loop_
_entity.id
_entity.type
_entity.pdbx_description
1 polymer ?
#
loop_
_entity_poly.entity_id
_entity_poly.type
_entity_poly.pdbx_seq_one_letter_code
_entity_poly.pdbx_strand_id
1 'polypeptide(L)'
;MTDSSLNAAPTPPPDQDVSHLSKVKHIVLVLSGKGGVGKSTVTTELALSLVQMGKRVGVLDVDLTGPSIPKFFGLQDHKVHQASTGWVPVYTNESKSLAVMSLGFLLQNKDDAVIWRGPKKTAMIKQFLEDVAWGELDYLLIDTPPGTSDEHLSVVENLREYKPDGAVIVTTPQAVALADVRKELNFCRKVKLPILGVVENMSGFICPHCQDCSDIFSKGGGEAMATEFGVDFLGRVPIDPNLSTLIEKEGGTFSTRFAESGIAPMFRDITSAVISKCGDSA
;
A
#
# COMPACT_ATOMS: atom_id res chain seq x y z
N MET A 1 58.08 8.54 31.52
CA MET A 1 57.60 7.62 30.47
C MET A 1 56.33 7.00 31.00
N THR A 2 55.19 7.61 30.66
CA THR A 2 53.85 7.22 31.12
C THR A 2 53.28 6.18 30.15
N ASP A 3 53.06 4.97 30.65
CA ASP A 3 52.40 3.89 29.94
C ASP A 3 50.88 4.12 30.02
N SER A 4 50.24 4.45 28.90
CA SER A 4 48.80 4.68 28.79
C SER A 4 48.17 3.58 27.94
N SER A 5 48.02 2.40 28.52
CA SER A 5 47.21 1.32 27.96
C SER A 5 45.73 1.65 28.21
N LEU A 6 45.13 2.38 27.28
CA LEU A 6 43.68 2.58 27.20
C LEU A 6 43.04 1.24 26.84
N ASN A 7 42.33 0.64 27.80
CA ASN A 7 41.43 -0.48 27.58
C ASN A 7 40.40 -0.11 26.50
N ALA A 8 40.56 -0.69 25.31
CA ALA A 8 39.51 -0.67 24.30
C ALA A 8 38.31 -1.45 24.83
N ALA A 9 37.14 -0.81 24.85
CA ALA A 9 35.88 -1.50 25.15
C ALA A 9 35.66 -2.63 24.13
N PRO A 10 35.10 -3.79 24.54
CA PRO A 10 34.83 -4.88 23.62
C PRO A 10 33.87 -4.39 22.53
N THR A 11 34.27 -4.57 21.28
CA THR A 11 33.39 -4.40 20.12
C THR A 11 32.15 -5.29 20.31
N PRO A 12 30.93 -4.76 20.17
CA PRO A 12 29.74 -5.59 20.21
C PRO A 12 29.84 -6.66 19.11
N PRO A 13 29.31 -7.88 19.34
CA PRO A 13 29.26 -8.89 18.29
C PRO A 13 28.51 -8.35 17.07
N PRO A 14 28.81 -8.82 15.84
CA PRO A 14 28.01 -8.47 14.68
C PRO A 14 26.60 -9.00 14.94
N ASP A 15 25.67 -8.10 15.26
CA ASP A 15 24.25 -8.42 15.24
C ASP A 15 23.96 -8.98 13.85
N GLN A 16 23.40 -10.19 13.81
CA GLN A 16 22.96 -10.79 12.57
C GLN A 16 21.97 -9.80 11.93
N ASP A 17 22.28 -9.32 10.73
CA ASP A 17 21.41 -8.49 9.88
C ASP A 17 20.12 -9.25 9.55
N VAL A 18 19.21 -9.37 10.52
CA VAL A 18 17.88 -9.94 10.32
C VAL A 18 17.02 -8.80 9.78
N SER A 19 16.98 -8.70 8.45
CA SER A 19 16.13 -7.74 7.73
C SER A 19 14.72 -7.70 8.32
N HIS A 20 14.17 -6.51 8.58
CA HIS A 20 12.85 -6.35 9.20
C HIS A 20 11.73 -7.00 8.37
N LEU A 21 11.89 -7.09 7.05
CA LEU A 21 10.91 -7.73 6.17
C LEU A 21 10.87 -9.25 6.31
N SER A 22 11.90 -9.89 6.88
CA SER A 22 11.89 -11.35 7.12
C SER A 22 10.79 -11.81 8.08
N LYS A 23 10.22 -10.89 8.86
CA LYS A 23 9.11 -11.12 9.81
C LYS A 23 7.72 -10.83 9.23
N VAL A 24 7.66 -10.48 7.95
CA VAL A 24 6.42 -10.25 7.21
C VAL A 24 6.05 -11.54 6.48
N LYS A 25 4.85 -12.08 6.73
CA LYS A 25 4.40 -13.32 6.07
C LYS A 25 4.08 -13.12 4.59
N HIS A 26 3.32 -12.06 4.28
CA HIS A 26 2.89 -11.75 2.92
C HIS A 26 3.20 -10.31 2.54
N ILE A 27 3.78 -10.10 1.35
CA ILE A 27 4.09 -8.79 0.79
C ILE A 27 3.29 -8.62 -0.51
N VAL A 28 2.36 -7.67 -0.51
CA VAL A 28 1.47 -7.40 -1.64
C VAL A 28 1.68 -5.98 -2.14
N LEU A 29 1.99 -5.86 -3.42
CA LEU A 29 2.11 -4.56 -4.08
C LEU A 29 0.74 -4.12 -4.61
N VAL A 30 0.44 -2.83 -4.52
CA VAL A 30 -0.75 -2.24 -5.15
C VAL A 30 -0.29 -1.30 -6.25
N LEU A 31 -0.55 -1.68 -7.51
CA LEU A 31 -0.08 -0.98 -8.70
C LEU A 31 -1.24 -0.32 -9.46
N SER A 32 -0.94 0.74 -10.23
CA SER A 32 -1.88 1.31 -11.18
C SER A 32 -1.17 1.87 -12.41
N GLY A 33 -1.81 1.79 -13.58
CA GLY A 33 -1.21 2.30 -14.82
C GLY A 33 -1.14 3.84 -14.90
N LYS A 34 -2.00 4.54 -14.16
CA LYS A 34 -2.06 6.01 -14.13
C LYS A 34 -2.44 6.54 -12.75
N GLY A 35 -2.19 7.84 -12.53
CA GLY A 35 -2.66 8.56 -11.35
C GLY A 35 -4.17 8.80 -11.37
N GLY A 36 -4.76 8.99 -10.19
CA GLY A 36 -6.17 9.35 -10.05
C GLY A 36 -7.19 8.20 -10.18
N VAL A 37 -6.76 6.94 -10.31
CA VAL A 37 -7.67 5.77 -10.31
C VAL A 37 -8.10 5.30 -8.90
N GLY A 38 -7.62 5.98 -7.85
CA GLY A 38 -7.90 5.62 -6.46
C GLY A 38 -7.07 4.43 -5.93
N LYS A 39 -5.85 4.23 -6.45
CA LYS A 39 -4.91 3.20 -5.98
C LYS A 39 -4.75 3.21 -4.45
N SER A 40 -4.37 4.36 -3.88
CA SER A 40 -4.16 4.51 -2.43
C SER A 40 -5.44 4.32 -1.62
N THR A 41 -6.61 4.64 -2.19
CA THR A 41 -7.91 4.35 -1.58
C THR A 41 -8.11 2.84 -1.48
N VAL A 42 -7.91 2.11 -2.58
CA VAL A 42 -7.99 0.64 -2.60
C VAL A 42 -6.97 0.02 -1.64
N THR A 43 -5.74 0.54 -1.56
CA THR A 43 -4.73 0.08 -0.58
C THR A 43 -5.24 0.24 0.85
N THR A 44 -5.87 1.38 1.16
CA THR A 44 -6.40 1.68 2.51
C THR A 44 -7.56 0.76 2.87
N GLU A 45 -8.52 0.60 1.96
CA GLU A 45 -9.70 -0.25 2.17
C GLU A 45 -9.31 -1.73 2.27
N LEU A 46 -8.33 -2.19 1.48
CA LEU A 46 -7.75 -3.53 1.60
C LEU A 46 -7.07 -3.72 2.97
N ALA A 47 -6.30 -2.73 3.44
CA ALA A 47 -5.66 -2.79 4.75
C ALA A 47 -6.68 -2.90 5.88
N LEU A 48 -7.74 -2.08 5.84
CA LEU A 48 -8.79 -2.08 6.85
C LEU A 48 -9.58 -3.39 6.84
N SER A 49 -9.88 -3.94 5.67
CA SER A 49 -10.53 -5.23 5.53
C SER A 49 -9.68 -6.38 6.11
N LEU A 50 -8.37 -6.40 5.84
CA LEU A 50 -7.43 -7.36 6.45
C LEU A 50 -7.41 -7.25 7.98
N VAL A 51 -7.40 -6.04 8.53
CA VAL A 51 -7.46 -5.80 9.98
C VAL A 51 -8.78 -6.29 10.58
N GLN A 52 -9.91 -6.09 9.89
CA GLN A 52 -11.21 -6.62 10.32
C GLN A 52 -11.26 -8.15 10.31
N MET A 53 -10.48 -8.79 9.44
CA MET A 53 -10.27 -10.23 9.41
C MET A 53 -9.21 -10.70 10.43
N GLY A 54 -8.80 -9.81 11.35
CA GLY A 54 -7.90 -10.14 12.47
C GLY A 54 -6.42 -10.23 12.11
N LYS A 55 -6.03 -9.79 10.91
CA LYS A 55 -4.63 -9.80 10.46
C LYS A 55 -3.87 -8.58 11.00
N ARG A 56 -2.56 -8.74 11.27
CA ARG A 56 -1.64 -7.63 11.55
C ARG A 56 -1.11 -7.07 10.24
N VAL A 57 -1.32 -5.79 10.00
CA VAL A 57 -1.11 -5.18 8.69
C VAL A 57 -0.13 -4.03 8.76
N GLY A 58 0.80 -3.98 7.81
CA GLY A 58 1.60 -2.81 7.50
C GLY A 58 1.15 -2.18 6.18
N VAL A 59 1.19 -0.86 6.09
CA VAL A 59 1.03 -0.11 4.84
C VAL A 59 2.26 0.76 4.63
N LEU A 60 2.97 0.52 3.54
CA LEU A 60 4.10 1.31 3.10
C LEU A 60 3.70 2.15 1.89
N ASP A 61 3.65 3.46 2.08
CA ASP A 61 3.38 4.45 1.05
C ASP A 61 4.68 5.00 0.47
N VAL A 62 4.97 4.61 -0.77
CA VAL A 62 6.11 5.07 -1.56
C VAL A 62 5.67 5.97 -2.72
N ASP A 63 4.40 6.39 -2.77
CA ASP A 63 3.88 7.32 -3.78
C ASP A 63 4.22 8.78 -3.43
N LEU A 64 5.41 9.19 -3.87
CA LEU A 64 5.96 10.53 -3.67
C LEU A 64 5.16 11.66 -4.33
N THR A 65 4.28 11.34 -5.27
CA THR A 65 3.58 12.37 -6.05
C THR A 65 2.40 12.99 -5.33
N GLY A 66 1.89 12.31 -4.29
CA GLY A 66 0.78 12.77 -3.48
C GLY A 66 0.49 11.78 -2.36
N PRO A 67 1.34 11.70 -1.32
CA PRO A 67 1.19 10.73 -0.24
C PRO A 67 -0.16 10.95 0.45
N SER A 68 -1.10 10.03 0.19
CA SER A 68 -2.49 10.14 0.61
C SER A 68 -2.83 9.21 1.78
N ILE A 69 -2.02 8.16 1.97
CA ILE A 69 -2.22 7.16 3.02
C ILE A 69 -2.21 7.77 4.43
N PRO A 70 -1.25 8.65 4.81
CA PRO A 70 -1.31 9.31 6.12
C PRO A 70 -2.62 10.05 6.37
N LYS A 71 -3.14 10.75 5.35
CA LYS A 71 -4.41 11.49 5.46
C LYS A 71 -5.60 10.55 5.63
N PHE A 72 -5.65 9.45 4.88
CA PHE A 72 -6.75 8.48 4.96
C PHE A 72 -6.85 7.81 6.34
N PHE A 73 -5.72 7.64 7.01
CA PHE A 73 -5.68 7.13 8.38
C PHE A 73 -5.71 8.21 9.47
N GLY A 74 -5.81 9.51 9.13
CA GLY A 74 -5.80 10.60 10.10
C GLY A 74 -4.44 10.85 10.76
N LEU A 75 -3.37 10.38 10.14
CA LEU A 75 -2.00 10.40 10.66
C LEU A 75 -1.16 11.57 10.14
N GLN A 76 -1.74 12.51 9.37
CA GLN A 76 -1.00 13.56 8.66
C GLN A 76 -0.13 14.49 9.53
N ASP A 77 -0.37 14.55 10.85
CA ASP A 77 0.41 15.37 11.79
C ASP A 77 1.46 14.56 12.59
N HIS A 78 1.57 13.25 12.32
CA HIS A 78 2.55 12.39 12.96
C HIS A 78 3.92 12.53 12.29
N LYS A 79 4.96 12.33 13.09
CA LYS A 79 6.35 12.26 12.62
C LYS A 79 6.91 10.87 12.87
N VAL A 80 7.81 10.43 12.00
CA VAL A 80 8.53 9.17 12.22
C VAL A 80 9.58 9.38 13.30
N HIS A 81 9.69 8.40 14.19
CA HIS A 81 10.74 8.35 15.20
C HIS A 81 11.79 7.31 14.82
N GLN A 82 13.06 7.65 15.03
CA GLN A 82 14.16 6.72 14.87
C GLN A 82 14.51 6.10 16.23
N ALA A 83 14.46 4.78 16.31
CA ALA A 83 14.90 3.99 17.46
C ALA A 83 16.21 3.25 17.14
N SER A 84 16.80 2.60 18.14
CA SER A 84 17.99 1.76 17.93
C SER A 84 17.75 0.60 16.96
N THR A 85 16.50 0.16 16.83
CA THR A 85 16.06 -0.91 15.94
C THR A 85 15.63 -0.41 14.56
N GLY A 86 15.86 0.86 14.20
CA GLY A 86 15.40 1.44 12.95
C GLY A 86 14.22 2.40 13.10
N TRP A 87 13.51 2.62 12.00
CA TRP A 87 12.41 3.58 11.91
C TRP A 87 11.13 2.95 12.45
N VAL A 88 10.51 3.60 13.44
CA VAL A 88 9.28 3.10 14.05
C VAL A 88 8.09 3.53 13.19
N PRO A 89 7.30 2.60 12.62
CA PRO A 89 6.10 2.97 11.88
C PRO A 89 5.05 3.60 12.79
N VAL A 90 4.18 4.42 12.20
CA VAL A 90 3.09 5.09 12.91
C VAL A 90 1.91 4.12 13.00
N TYR A 91 1.46 3.82 14.21
CA TYR A 91 0.30 2.94 14.43
C TYR A 91 -1.00 3.74 14.45
N THR A 92 -2.08 3.17 13.90
CA THR A 92 -3.39 3.83 13.85
C THR A 92 -4.18 3.75 15.17
N ASN A 93 -3.83 2.80 16.05
CA ASN A 93 -4.54 2.55 17.30
C ASN A 93 -3.62 1.89 18.35
N GLU A 94 -4.10 1.81 19.59
CA GLU A 94 -3.36 1.20 20.72
C GLU A 94 -3.16 -0.31 20.56
N SER A 95 -4.06 -1.01 19.85
CA SER A 95 -3.92 -2.44 19.58
C SER A 95 -2.80 -2.74 18.59
N LYS A 96 -2.23 -1.73 17.94
CA LYS A 96 -1.12 -1.83 16.97
C LYS A 96 -1.40 -2.83 15.85
N SER A 97 -2.68 -2.98 15.48
CA SER A 97 -3.11 -3.92 14.44
C SER A 97 -2.74 -3.44 13.03
N LEU A 98 -2.55 -2.12 12.87
CA LEU A 98 -2.22 -1.47 11.62
C LEU A 98 -1.08 -0.46 11.83
N ALA A 99 0.01 -0.69 11.10
CA ALA A 99 1.20 0.14 11.06
C ALA A 99 1.32 0.85 9.70
N VAL A 100 1.70 2.12 9.70
CA VAL A 100 1.81 2.94 8.49
C VAL A 100 3.20 3.57 8.43
N MET A 101 3.84 3.48 7.27
CA MET A 101 5.03 4.25 6.93
C MET A 101 4.78 4.98 5.61
N SER A 102 5.10 6.27 5.55
CA SER A 102 4.93 7.08 4.36
C SER A 102 6.02 8.13 4.25
N LEU A 103 6.40 8.44 3.01
CA LEU A 103 7.28 9.58 2.71
C LEU A 103 6.66 10.90 3.16
N GLY A 104 5.33 10.98 3.24
CA GLY A 104 4.62 12.16 3.75
C GLY A 104 4.99 12.54 5.18
N PHE A 105 5.41 11.59 6.03
CA PHE A 105 5.83 11.88 7.40
C PHE A 105 7.20 12.57 7.49
N LEU A 106 7.97 12.59 6.40
CA LEU A 106 9.33 13.15 6.35
C LEU A 106 9.37 14.56 5.79
N LEU A 107 8.23 15.03 5.26
CA LEU A 107 8.09 16.39 4.78
C LEU A 107 7.96 17.34 5.98
N GLN A 108 8.62 18.50 5.88
CA GLN A 108 8.53 19.51 6.93
C GLN A 108 7.17 20.21 6.90
N ASN A 109 6.67 20.53 5.70
CA ASN A 109 5.32 21.03 5.49
C ASN A 109 4.57 20.17 4.47
N LYS A 110 3.24 20.09 4.63
CA LYS A 110 2.35 19.28 3.77
C LYS A 110 2.25 19.80 2.33
N ASP A 111 2.48 21.10 2.14
CA ASP A 111 2.43 21.76 0.84
C ASP A 111 3.81 21.82 0.15
N ASP A 112 4.85 21.25 0.76
CA ASP A 112 6.19 21.23 0.18
C ASP A 112 6.20 20.32 -1.05
N ALA A 113 6.50 20.89 -2.21
CA ALA A 113 6.72 20.11 -3.42
C ALA A 113 7.94 19.20 -3.25
N VAL A 114 7.74 17.89 -3.39
CA VAL A 114 8.84 16.92 -3.26
C VAL A 114 9.67 16.87 -4.53
N ILE A 115 10.64 17.78 -4.64
CA ILE A 115 11.57 17.85 -5.77
C ILE A 115 12.80 16.97 -5.48
N TRP A 116 12.61 15.66 -5.48
CA TRP A 116 13.71 14.70 -5.27
C TRP A 116 14.14 14.08 -6.61
N ARG A 117 15.46 14.03 -6.82
CA ARG A 117 16.04 13.34 -7.98
C ARG A 117 15.91 11.82 -7.81
N GLY A 118 15.76 11.10 -8.93
CA GLY A 118 15.56 9.64 -8.97
C GLY A 118 16.43 8.84 -7.99
N PRO A 119 17.77 9.01 -7.96
CA PRO A 119 18.64 8.26 -7.05
C PRO A 119 18.29 8.44 -5.57
N LYS A 120 17.89 9.65 -5.15
CA LYS A 120 17.48 9.92 -3.76
C LYS A 120 16.17 9.22 -3.43
N LYS A 121 15.23 9.17 -4.37
CA LYS A 121 13.96 8.44 -4.20
C LYS A 121 14.20 6.95 -4.06
N THR A 122 14.98 6.36 -4.97
CA THR A 122 15.39 4.94 -4.93
C THR A 122 16.09 4.59 -3.61
N ALA A 123 17.03 5.42 -3.15
CA ALA A 123 17.70 5.22 -1.87
C ALA A 123 16.71 5.25 -0.70
N MET A 124 15.73 6.15 -0.72
CA MET A 124 14.72 6.23 0.34
C MET A 124 13.75 5.03 0.33
N ILE A 125 13.33 4.57 -0.85
CA ILE A 125 12.52 3.34 -0.98
C ILE A 125 13.27 2.16 -0.38
N LYS A 126 14.55 2.01 -0.74
CA LYS A 126 15.42 0.98 -0.17
C LYS A 126 15.51 1.11 1.35
N GLN A 127 15.74 2.32 1.86
CA GLN A 127 15.79 2.58 3.29
C GLN A 127 14.49 2.20 4.01
N PHE A 128 13.32 2.47 3.42
CA PHE A 128 12.06 2.05 4.01
C PHE A 128 11.84 0.53 4.03
N LEU A 129 12.36 -0.17 3.03
CA LEU A 129 12.30 -1.63 2.99
C LEU A 129 13.27 -2.26 4.00
N GLU A 130 14.44 -1.66 4.22
CA GLU A 130 15.48 -2.22 5.08
C GLU A 130 15.38 -1.78 6.55
N ASP A 131 15.12 -0.49 6.81
CA ASP A 131 15.29 0.12 8.14
C ASP A 131 13.97 0.25 8.93
N VAL A 132 12.80 0.01 8.32
CA VAL A 132 11.53 0.17 9.05
C VAL A 132 11.28 -1.04 9.93
N ALA A 133 11.19 -0.81 11.23
CA ALA A 133 10.97 -1.83 12.24
C ALA A 133 9.50 -2.27 12.28
N TRP A 134 9.06 -2.98 11.23
CA TRP A 134 7.68 -3.46 11.07
C TRP A 134 7.22 -4.39 12.20
N GLY A 135 8.16 -5.14 12.80
CA GLY A 135 7.83 -6.22 13.72
C GLY A 135 7.23 -7.41 12.98
N GLU A 136 6.35 -8.14 13.66
CA GLU A 136 5.68 -9.32 13.11
C GLU A 136 4.38 -8.90 12.40
N LEU A 137 4.33 -9.06 11.08
CA LEU A 137 3.15 -8.73 10.26
C LEU A 137 2.64 -9.96 9.51
N ASP A 138 1.32 -10.05 9.38
CA ASP A 138 0.70 -11.03 8.49
C ASP A 138 0.72 -10.51 7.04
N TYR A 139 0.47 -9.21 6.84
CA TYR A 139 0.50 -8.58 5.51
C TYR A 139 1.23 -7.24 5.53
N LEU A 140 2.07 -6.99 4.53
CA LEU A 140 2.57 -5.66 4.18
C LEU A 140 2.03 -5.27 2.81
N LEU A 141 1.20 -4.23 2.78
CA LEU A 141 0.71 -3.62 1.55
C LEU A 141 1.63 -2.48 1.14
N ILE A 142 2.06 -2.45 -0.11
CA ILE A 142 2.96 -1.42 -0.64
C ILE A 142 2.23 -0.61 -1.70
N ASP A 143 1.92 0.65 -1.38
CA ASP A 143 1.30 1.61 -2.29
C ASP A 143 2.39 2.23 -3.18
N THR A 144 2.50 1.75 -4.41
CA THR A 144 3.55 2.20 -5.34
C THR A 144 3.18 3.54 -5.99
N PRO A 145 4.09 4.28 -6.64
CA PRO A 145 3.70 5.36 -7.54
C PRO A 145 2.75 4.88 -8.67
N PRO A 146 2.15 5.75 -9.48
CA PRO A 146 1.44 5.34 -10.69
C PRO A 146 2.34 5.16 -11.91
N GLY A 147 1.97 4.24 -12.80
CA GLY A 147 2.60 3.99 -14.11
C GLY A 147 3.94 3.27 -14.03
N THR A 148 4.49 2.83 -15.16
CA THR A 148 5.69 1.96 -15.18
C THR A 148 7.03 2.72 -15.05
N SER A 149 7.16 3.65 -14.10
CA SER A 149 8.38 4.45 -13.90
C SER A 149 9.53 3.63 -13.29
N ASP A 150 10.74 4.18 -13.29
CA ASP A 150 11.91 3.55 -12.65
C ASP A 150 11.70 3.27 -11.15
N GLU A 151 10.77 3.99 -10.51
CA GLU A 151 10.43 3.82 -9.10
C GLU A 151 9.76 2.45 -8.85
N HIS A 152 8.95 1.95 -9.78
CA HIS A 152 8.33 0.63 -9.69
C HIS A 152 9.36 -0.48 -9.78
N LEU A 153 10.25 -0.36 -10.76
CA LEU A 153 11.33 -1.31 -10.94
C LEU A 153 12.21 -1.35 -9.69
N SER A 154 12.54 -0.18 -9.12
CA SER A 154 13.26 -0.08 -7.86
C SER A 154 12.55 -0.83 -6.72
N VAL A 155 11.24 -0.64 -6.52
CA VAL A 155 10.49 -1.35 -5.47
C VAL A 155 10.58 -2.87 -5.69
N VAL A 156 10.29 -3.35 -6.90
CA VAL A 156 10.28 -4.79 -7.22
C VAL A 156 11.68 -5.41 -7.09
N GLU A 157 12.72 -4.70 -7.53
CA GLU A 157 14.10 -5.18 -7.43
C GLU A 157 14.57 -5.30 -5.98
N ASN A 158 14.29 -4.30 -5.14
CA ASN A 158 14.64 -4.36 -3.71
C ASN A 158 13.81 -5.39 -2.95
N LEU A 159 12.57 -5.67 -3.39
CA LEU A 159 11.73 -6.71 -2.78
C LEU A 159 12.06 -8.13 -3.23
N ARG A 160 12.85 -8.30 -4.29
CA ARG A 160 13.04 -9.59 -4.96
C ARG A 160 13.55 -10.69 -4.04
N GLU A 161 14.42 -10.34 -3.10
CA GLU A 161 14.94 -11.30 -2.11
C GLU A 161 13.89 -11.80 -1.12
N TYR A 162 12.86 -10.97 -0.84
CA TYR A 162 11.75 -11.27 0.06
C TYR A 162 10.59 -11.99 -0.63
N LYS A 163 10.69 -12.24 -1.94
CA LYS A 163 9.71 -13.00 -2.74
C LYS A 163 8.26 -12.52 -2.52
N PRO A 164 7.91 -11.29 -2.94
CA PRO A 164 6.56 -10.77 -2.77
C PRO A 164 5.53 -11.70 -3.41
N ASP A 165 4.39 -11.87 -2.75
CA ASP A 165 3.30 -12.76 -3.18
C ASP A 165 2.73 -12.33 -4.53
N GLY A 166 2.69 -11.03 -4.79
CA GLY A 166 2.31 -10.48 -6.08
C GLY A 166 1.76 -9.06 -6.00
N ALA A 167 1.10 -8.66 -7.08
CA ALA A 167 0.49 -7.36 -7.24
C ALA A 167 -1.03 -7.43 -7.41
N VAL A 168 -1.72 -6.53 -6.71
CA VAL A 168 -3.10 -6.12 -7.01
C VAL A 168 -3.05 -4.94 -7.96
N ILE A 169 -3.75 -5.02 -9.08
CA ILE A 169 -3.74 -3.98 -10.12
C ILE A 169 -5.04 -3.18 -10.04
N VAL A 170 -4.94 -1.87 -9.83
CA VAL A 170 -6.08 -0.97 -9.72
C VAL A 170 -6.31 -0.23 -11.05
N THR A 171 -7.55 -0.25 -11.53
CA THR A 171 -7.97 0.45 -12.74
C THR A 171 -9.31 1.15 -12.55
N THR A 172 -9.74 1.93 -13.55
CA THR A 172 -11.12 2.39 -13.69
C THR A 172 -11.72 1.86 -15.00
N PRO A 173 -13.06 1.83 -15.15
CA PRO A 173 -13.70 1.31 -16.36
C PRO A 173 -13.40 2.08 -17.66
N GLN A 174 -12.78 3.26 -17.58
CA GLN A 174 -12.60 4.17 -18.71
C GLN A 174 -11.49 3.67 -19.62
N ALA A 175 -11.69 3.71 -20.94
CA ALA A 175 -10.74 3.20 -21.94
C ALA A 175 -9.31 3.74 -21.79
N VAL A 176 -9.15 5.01 -21.37
CA VAL A 176 -7.85 5.63 -21.13
C VAL A 176 -7.09 4.93 -19.99
N ALA A 177 -7.78 4.56 -18.91
CA ALA A 177 -7.16 3.82 -17.81
C ALA A 177 -6.71 2.41 -18.25
N LEU A 178 -7.53 1.75 -19.07
CA LEU A 178 -7.27 0.39 -19.54
C LEU A 178 -5.99 0.32 -20.39
N ALA A 179 -5.73 1.33 -21.22
CA ALA A 179 -4.52 1.35 -22.06
C ALA A 179 -3.23 1.36 -21.21
N ASP A 180 -3.23 2.10 -20.09
CA ASP A 180 -2.07 2.18 -19.21
C ASP A 180 -1.95 0.93 -18.32
N VAL A 181 -3.07 0.38 -17.85
CA VAL A 181 -3.07 -0.87 -17.06
C VAL A 181 -2.57 -2.07 -17.86
N ARG A 182 -2.78 -2.11 -19.18
CA ARG A 182 -2.16 -3.12 -20.06
C ARG A 182 -0.63 -3.06 -20.01
N LYS A 183 -0.03 -1.87 -19.91
CA LYS A 183 1.43 -1.72 -19.77
C LYS A 183 1.88 -2.26 -18.41
N GLU A 184 1.11 -1.98 -17.36
CA GLU A 184 1.36 -2.44 -15.99
C GLU A 184 1.37 -3.97 -15.87
N LEU A 185 0.39 -4.65 -16.50
CA LEU A 185 0.34 -6.11 -16.54
C LEU A 185 1.54 -6.71 -17.29
N ASN A 186 1.93 -6.09 -18.40
CA ASN A 186 3.11 -6.52 -19.16
C ASN A 186 4.40 -6.28 -18.37
N PHE A 187 4.49 -5.18 -17.62
CA PHE A 187 5.59 -4.92 -16.70
C PHE A 187 5.71 -6.04 -15.67
N CYS A 188 4.63 -6.38 -14.96
CA CYS A 188 4.60 -7.46 -13.97
C CYS A 188 5.11 -8.79 -14.56
N ARG A 189 4.64 -9.17 -15.75
CA ARG A 189 5.11 -10.36 -16.47
C ARG A 189 6.61 -10.31 -16.78
N LYS A 190 7.11 -9.16 -17.23
CA LYS A 190 8.51 -8.96 -17.61
C LYS A 190 9.44 -9.09 -16.39
N VAL A 191 9.04 -8.53 -15.25
CA VAL A 191 9.81 -8.61 -13.99
C VAL A 191 9.50 -9.88 -13.19
N LYS A 192 8.61 -10.75 -13.69
CA LYS A 192 8.15 -11.99 -13.05
C LYS A 192 7.51 -11.77 -11.68
N LEU A 193 6.81 -10.65 -11.51
CA LEU A 193 5.96 -10.40 -10.34
C LEU A 193 4.61 -11.09 -10.57
N PRO A 194 4.15 -11.98 -9.68
CA PRO A 194 2.83 -12.59 -9.79
C PRO A 194 1.73 -11.53 -9.76
N ILE A 195 0.66 -11.74 -10.50
CA ILE A 195 -0.50 -10.84 -10.52
C ILE A 195 -1.60 -11.55 -9.74
N LEU A 196 -1.98 -11.01 -8.58
CA LEU A 196 -3.03 -11.56 -7.72
C LEU A 196 -4.42 -11.30 -8.31
N GLY A 197 -4.57 -10.17 -9.02
CA GLY A 197 -5.73 -9.87 -9.83
C GLY A 197 -5.97 -8.38 -10.01
N VAL A 198 -7.08 -8.04 -10.65
CA VAL A 198 -7.47 -6.68 -11.03
C VAL A 198 -8.68 -6.21 -10.20
N VAL A 199 -8.59 -5.01 -9.64
CA VAL A 199 -9.71 -4.30 -9.01
C VAL A 199 -10.14 -3.15 -9.94
N GLU A 200 -11.42 -3.15 -10.34
CA GLU A 200 -12.03 -2.06 -11.10
C GLU A 200 -12.68 -1.06 -10.13
N ASN A 201 -11.96 0.00 -9.81
CA ASN A 201 -12.42 1.07 -8.93
C ASN A 201 -13.27 2.11 -9.68
N MET A 202 -14.04 2.90 -8.94
CA MET A 202 -14.98 3.90 -9.48
C MET A 202 -15.99 3.31 -10.49
N SER A 203 -16.33 2.03 -10.32
CA SER A 203 -17.28 1.29 -11.15
C SER A 203 -18.69 1.40 -10.56
N GLY A 204 -19.33 2.53 -10.84
CA GLY A 204 -20.64 2.87 -10.32
C GLY A 204 -20.57 3.90 -9.20
N PHE A 205 -21.73 4.24 -8.66
CA PHE A 205 -21.90 5.27 -7.64
C PHE A 205 -23.01 4.86 -6.69
N ILE A 206 -22.72 4.83 -5.38
CA ILE A 206 -23.71 4.57 -4.34
C ILE A 206 -24.42 5.87 -4.00
N CYS A 207 -25.73 5.93 -4.23
CA CYS A 207 -26.53 7.09 -3.85
C CYS A 207 -26.60 7.22 -2.32
N PRO A 208 -26.19 8.36 -1.72
CA PRO A 208 -26.22 8.53 -0.26
C PRO A 208 -27.65 8.61 0.30
N HIS A 209 -28.66 8.81 -0.54
CA HIS A 209 -30.06 8.95 -0.12
C HIS A 209 -30.84 7.63 -0.17
N CYS A 210 -30.67 6.84 -1.24
CA CYS A 210 -31.45 5.62 -1.46
C CYS A 210 -30.61 4.32 -1.46
N GLN A 211 -29.27 4.43 -1.36
CA GLN A 211 -28.33 3.30 -1.43
C GLN A 211 -28.31 2.51 -2.74
N ASP A 212 -29.07 2.90 -3.75
CA ASP A 212 -28.99 2.31 -5.09
C ASP A 212 -27.63 2.62 -5.75
N CYS A 213 -27.11 1.63 -6.47
CA CYS A 213 -25.87 1.77 -7.25
C CYS A 213 -26.19 2.10 -8.71
N SER A 214 -25.73 3.26 -9.17
CA SER A 214 -25.88 3.71 -10.55
C SER A 214 -24.55 3.69 -11.29
N ASP A 215 -24.52 3.15 -12.50
CA ASP A 215 -23.33 3.17 -13.36
C ASP A 215 -23.19 4.55 -14.02
N ILE A 216 -22.47 5.47 -13.37
CA ILE A 216 -22.26 6.86 -13.86
C ILE A 216 -21.13 6.99 -14.91
N PHE A 217 -20.31 5.95 -15.05
CA PHE A 217 -19.27 5.82 -16.07
C PHE A 217 -19.49 4.52 -16.86
N SER A 218 -18.55 4.14 -17.74
CA SER A 218 -18.50 2.78 -18.28
C SER A 218 -18.33 1.74 -17.16
N LYS A 219 -18.54 0.45 -17.47
CA LYS A 219 -18.39 -0.65 -16.52
C LYS A 219 -17.84 -1.89 -17.22
N GLY A 220 -17.07 -2.70 -16.48
CA GLY A 220 -16.57 -3.99 -16.97
C GLY A 220 -15.41 -3.91 -17.95
N GLY A 221 -14.84 -2.72 -18.15
CA GLY A 221 -13.62 -2.57 -18.93
C GLY A 221 -12.43 -3.30 -18.30
N GLY A 222 -12.33 -3.22 -16.97
CA GLY A 222 -11.32 -3.91 -16.17
C GLY A 222 -11.53 -5.43 -16.15
N GLU A 223 -12.77 -5.90 -16.03
CA GLU A 223 -13.10 -7.34 -16.06
C GLU A 223 -12.82 -7.98 -17.43
N ALA A 224 -13.22 -7.31 -18.51
CA ALA A 224 -12.92 -7.76 -19.87
C ALA A 224 -11.41 -7.80 -20.12
N MET A 225 -10.69 -6.78 -19.65
CA MET A 225 -9.23 -6.71 -19.77
C MET A 225 -8.54 -7.81 -18.93
N ALA A 226 -9.01 -8.07 -17.71
CA ALA A 226 -8.48 -9.16 -16.87
C ALA A 226 -8.64 -10.53 -17.58
N THR A 227 -9.81 -10.77 -18.17
CA THR A 227 -10.10 -11.97 -18.96
C THR A 227 -9.16 -12.09 -20.17
N GLU A 228 -8.97 -11.01 -20.93
CA GLU A 228 -8.07 -10.98 -22.10
C GLU A 228 -6.62 -11.32 -21.71
N PHE A 229 -6.17 -10.84 -20.55
CA PHE A 229 -4.83 -11.12 -20.04
C PHE A 229 -4.76 -12.45 -19.29
N GLY A 230 -5.86 -13.18 -19.10
CA GLY A 230 -5.86 -14.42 -18.31
C GLY A 230 -5.40 -14.19 -16.86
N VAL A 231 -5.77 -13.04 -16.28
CA VAL A 231 -5.56 -12.73 -14.85
C VAL A 231 -6.89 -12.65 -14.14
N ASP A 232 -6.89 -12.88 -12.83
CA ASP A 232 -8.13 -12.87 -12.06
C ASP A 232 -8.72 -11.46 -11.96
N PHE A 233 -10.05 -11.40 -11.98
CA PHE A 233 -10.81 -10.20 -11.66
C PHE A 233 -11.28 -10.29 -10.21
N LEU A 234 -10.77 -9.41 -9.34
CA LEU A 234 -11.03 -9.47 -7.89
C LEU A 234 -12.36 -8.82 -7.53
N GLY A 235 -12.81 -7.84 -8.30
CA GLY A 235 -14.10 -7.21 -8.09
C GLY A 235 -14.19 -5.76 -8.57
N ARG A 236 -15.36 -5.19 -8.34
CA ARG A 236 -15.70 -3.79 -8.63
C ARG A 236 -15.88 -3.02 -7.34
N VAL A 237 -15.41 -1.79 -7.32
CA VAL A 237 -15.64 -0.87 -6.20
C VAL A 237 -16.33 0.38 -6.75
N PRO A 238 -17.56 0.71 -6.30
CA PRO A 238 -18.26 1.91 -6.70
C PRO A 238 -17.71 3.13 -5.96
N ILE A 239 -18.04 4.32 -6.44
CA ILE A 239 -17.79 5.56 -5.71
C ILE A 239 -18.77 5.66 -4.54
N ASP A 240 -18.25 5.82 -3.32
CA ASP A 240 -19.01 6.15 -2.12
C ASP A 240 -18.69 7.59 -1.67
N PRO A 241 -19.63 8.55 -1.78
CA PRO A 241 -19.43 9.93 -1.32
C PRO A 241 -19.15 10.06 0.18
N ASN A 242 -19.57 9.08 0.98
CA ASN A 242 -19.35 9.10 2.41
C ASN A 242 -17.86 8.99 2.74
N LEU A 243 -17.09 8.23 1.94
CA LEU A 243 -15.64 8.10 2.09
C LEU A 243 -14.93 9.46 2.09
N SER A 244 -15.16 10.28 1.05
CA SER A 244 -14.55 11.61 0.95
C SER A 244 -14.94 12.50 2.13
N THR A 245 -16.21 12.44 2.53
CA THR A 245 -16.73 13.22 3.66
C THR A 245 -16.05 12.82 4.98
N LEU A 246 -15.86 11.52 5.21
CA LEU A 246 -15.20 10.99 6.40
C LEU A 246 -13.73 11.40 6.47
N ILE A 247 -13.01 11.27 5.35
CA ILE A 247 -11.59 11.67 5.26
C ILE A 247 -11.42 13.18 5.50
N GLU A 248 -12.30 14.01 4.92
CA GLU A 248 -12.16 15.47 4.99
C GLU A 248 -12.62 16.07 6.32
N LYS A 249 -13.71 15.56 6.90
CA LYS A 249 -14.33 16.19 8.08
C LYS A 249 -13.93 15.56 9.41
N GLU A 250 -13.58 14.28 9.41
CA GLU A 250 -13.44 13.52 10.67
C GLU A 250 -12.02 13.03 10.94
N GLY A 251 -11.04 13.41 10.12
CA GLY A 251 -9.62 13.41 10.48
C GLY A 251 -9.05 12.09 11.00
N GLY A 252 -9.58 10.92 10.58
CA GLY A 252 -9.04 9.61 10.97
C GLY A 252 -10.05 8.58 11.49
N THR A 253 -11.32 8.95 11.71
CA THR A 253 -12.39 7.98 12.08
C THR A 253 -12.77 7.01 10.96
N PHE A 254 -12.20 7.19 9.76
CA PHE A 254 -12.47 6.34 8.60
C PHE A 254 -12.28 4.85 8.93
N SER A 255 -11.23 4.51 9.67
CA SER A 255 -10.96 3.13 10.10
C SER A 255 -12.11 2.50 10.91
N THR A 256 -12.73 3.27 11.81
CA THR A 256 -13.85 2.80 12.64
C THR A 256 -15.15 2.67 11.86
N ARG A 257 -15.40 3.58 10.91
CA ARG A 257 -16.64 3.58 10.12
C ARG A 257 -16.58 2.73 8.86
N PHE A 258 -15.39 2.31 8.44
CA PHE A 258 -15.24 1.42 7.28
C PHE A 258 -16.11 0.16 7.43
N ALA A 259 -16.17 -0.44 8.63
CA ALA A 259 -17.01 -1.62 8.92
C ALA A 259 -18.49 -1.42 8.62
N GLU A 260 -18.99 -0.19 8.74
CA GLU A 260 -20.39 0.18 8.56
C GLU A 260 -20.68 0.67 7.14
N SER A 261 -19.63 0.85 6.32
CA SER A 261 -19.76 1.36 4.96
C SER A 261 -20.38 0.32 4.02
N GLY A 262 -21.07 0.80 2.98
CA GLY A 262 -21.60 -0.06 1.91
C GLY A 262 -20.51 -0.76 1.09
N ILE A 263 -19.26 -0.26 1.17
CA ILE A 263 -18.10 -0.81 0.46
C ILE A 263 -17.46 -1.99 1.21
N ALA A 264 -17.56 -2.07 2.54
CA ALA A 264 -16.88 -3.10 3.33
C ALA A 264 -17.19 -4.56 2.92
N PRO A 265 -18.44 -4.94 2.60
CA PRO A 265 -18.72 -6.29 2.10
C PRO A 265 -17.97 -6.60 0.81
N MET A 266 -17.88 -5.64 -0.12
CA MET A 266 -17.18 -5.81 -1.39
C MET A 266 -15.67 -5.99 -1.17
N PHE A 267 -15.10 -5.24 -0.23
CA PHE A 267 -13.70 -5.41 0.13
C PHE A 267 -13.43 -6.69 0.89
N ARG A 268 -14.37 -7.20 1.69
CA ARG A 268 -14.23 -8.52 2.32
C ARG A 268 -14.05 -9.62 1.27
N ASP A 269 -14.82 -9.56 0.19
CA ASP A 269 -14.72 -10.53 -0.91
C ASP A 269 -13.39 -10.38 -1.67
N ILE A 270 -13.01 -9.14 -2.04
CA ILE A 270 -11.72 -8.83 -2.66
C ILE A 270 -10.55 -9.33 -1.78
N THR A 271 -10.62 -9.04 -0.48
CA THR A 271 -9.59 -9.41 0.50
C THR A 271 -9.49 -10.91 0.63
N SER A 272 -10.61 -11.62 0.71
CA SER A 272 -10.65 -13.08 0.78
C SER A 272 -10.01 -13.72 -0.45
N ALA A 273 -10.25 -13.16 -1.63
CA ALA A 273 -9.59 -13.60 -2.86
C ALA A 273 -8.07 -13.35 -2.82
N VAL A 274 -7.62 -12.19 -2.33
CA VAL A 274 -6.19 -11.89 -2.15
C VAL A 274 -5.54 -12.85 -1.16
N ILE A 275 -6.14 -13.07 0.02
CA ILE A 275 -5.65 -14.01 1.05
C ILE A 275 -5.49 -15.42 0.46
N SER A 276 -6.51 -15.90 -0.26
CA SER A 276 -6.49 -17.20 -0.93
C SER A 276 -5.35 -17.33 -1.94
N LYS A 277 -5.09 -16.27 -2.72
CA LYS A 277 -3.96 -16.22 -3.69
C LYS A 277 -2.59 -16.18 -3.02
N CYS A 278 -2.49 -15.58 -1.83
CA CYS A 278 -1.30 -15.63 -0.98
C CYS A 278 -1.09 -17.00 -0.30
N GLY A 279 -2.06 -17.92 -0.40
CA GLY A 279 -1.97 -19.26 0.18
C GLY A 279 -2.22 -19.31 1.69
N ASP A 280 -2.84 -18.28 2.26
CA ASP A 280 -3.26 -18.24 3.66
C ASP A 280 -4.77 -18.55 3.79
N SER A 281 -5.20 -18.96 4.98
CA SER A 281 -6.62 -19.15 5.29
C SER A 281 -7.26 -17.81 5.68
N ALA A 282 -8.39 -17.49 5.04
CA ALA A 282 -9.20 -16.30 5.31
C ALA A 282 -9.75 -16.27 6.74
#